data_AF-A0A7X6P1D1-F1
#
_entry.id   AF-A0A7X6P1D1-F1
#
_cell.length_a   1.000
_cell.length_b   1.000
_cell.length_c   1.000
_cell.angle_alpha   90.00
_cell.angle_beta   90.00
_cell.angle_gamma   90.00
#
_symmetry.space_group_name_H-M   'P 1'
#
loop_
_entity.id
_entity.type
_entity.pdbx_description
1 polymer ?
#
loop_
_entity_poly.entity_id
_entity_poly.type
_entity_poly.pdbx_seq_one_letter_code
_entity_poly.pdbx_strand_id
1 'polypeptide(L)'
;MQFELNGDQVEVADDGASLLEVLRDRLGITSTKPGCNPQGQCGCCTVLVDGEPRVSCVTPARRIKGRSVTTLEGLDAERQKAWGEALCATGGSQCGYCTPGIVMRLEGGRQNGADLGDRAVVDRALAAHLCRCTGWQTIVEAAALVGAETPVDLSGRDLEAASRRATIEGHAHQRVGADIALGMGGFADDTAPSNAAVALVGADGSWVVAPTMVEARKAGNIVQGRNTTVDTAAPIDVPEGDWAITLQTSWVDPAYLETDAAWAVPGSAVTDPLANGGAFGAKVDSPVPAQAVELAEAHGTAVRLRWSREDVVRRGPKRPPMAIGMRADGTGVARVARTDGIAERITSFAPGVVVEEVDVVGPPTSAAIRGAGWAEMAAVQAALAASTDDTAEVSVTSPDGAFASVRLDADGAHVTVRCGAVLDETVVRAYAIGAVHMALGWVRSERLAVDDNGVPLNLTIRSFGIVRPHEMIDVDVMIIDEPGVEPVSGSDAVFAAAAAAVWRSEADAEGNLSSAWPTRA
;
A
#
# COMPACT_ATOMS: atom_id res chain seq x y z
N MET A 1 20.76 29.16 -6.64
CA MET A 1 19.42 29.53 -7.15
C MET A 1 18.56 29.91 -5.98
N GLN A 2 17.75 30.96 -6.13
CA GLN A 2 16.89 31.49 -5.07
C GLN A 2 15.42 31.26 -5.41
N PHE A 3 14.61 30.95 -4.41
CA PHE A 3 13.15 30.80 -4.50
C PHE A 3 12.54 31.01 -3.11
N GLU A 4 11.22 31.16 -3.03
CA GLU A 4 10.50 31.27 -1.75
C GLU A 4 10.01 29.88 -1.32
N LEU A 5 10.32 29.45 -0.10
CA LEU A 5 9.84 28.23 0.52
C LEU A 5 9.05 28.58 1.77
N ASN A 6 7.75 28.26 1.79
CA ASN A 6 6.88 28.49 2.95
C ASN A 6 6.92 29.94 3.46
N GLY A 7 7.06 30.90 2.54
CA GLY A 7 7.17 32.34 2.84
C GLY A 7 8.60 32.86 3.06
N ASP A 8 9.58 31.98 3.24
CA ASP A 8 10.98 32.35 3.47
C ASP A 8 11.82 32.27 2.19
N GLN A 9 12.69 33.25 1.97
CA GLN A 9 13.65 33.21 0.87
C GLN A 9 14.79 32.23 1.17
N VAL A 10 14.99 31.27 0.27
CA VAL A 10 16.03 30.24 0.40
C VAL A 10 16.96 30.24 -0.81
N GLU A 11 18.24 29.97 -0.57
CA GLU A 11 19.25 29.82 -1.63
C GLU A 11 19.89 28.43 -1.59
N VAL A 12 19.90 27.74 -2.72
CA VAL A 12 20.47 26.39 -2.86
C VAL A 12 21.28 26.26 -4.15
N ALA A 13 22.19 25.30 -4.24
CA ALA A 13 22.95 25.03 -5.47
C ALA A 13 22.03 24.57 -6.63
N ASP A 14 22.33 24.98 -7.87
CA ASP A 14 21.75 24.42 -9.10
C ASP A 14 22.71 23.39 -9.68
N ASP A 15 22.60 22.16 -9.18
CA ASP A 15 23.46 21.02 -9.49
C ASP A 15 22.70 19.87 -10.18
N GLY A 16 21.52 20.16 -10.71
CA GLY A 16 20.68 19.19 -11.42
C GLY A 16 19.74 18.36 -10.54
N ALA A 17 19.67 18.63 -9.24
CA ALA A 17 18.73 17.98 -8.34
C ALA A 17 17.26 18.20 -8.72
N SER A 18 16.42 17.24 -8.34
CA SER A 18 14.97 17.40 -8.28
C SER A 18 14.56 18.31 -7.12
N LEU A 19 13.36 18.88 -7.20
CA LEU A 19 12.79 19.67 -6.10
C LEU A 19 12.65 18.82 -4.83
N LEU A 20 12.31 17.53 -4.96
CA LEU A 20 12.23 16.62 -3.81
C LEU A 20 13.56 16.50 -3.06
N GLU A 21 14.67 16.33 -3.78
CA GLU A 21 16.00 16.22 -3.17
C GLU A 21 16.41 17.53 -2.50
N VAL A 22 16.10 18.67 -3.13
CA VAL A 22 16.33 19.98 -2.50
C VAL A 22 15.53 20.11 -1.20
N LEU A 23 14.24 19.80 -1.23
CA LEU A 23 13.36 19.93 -0.07
C LEU A 23 13.77 19.00 1.07
N ARG A 24 13.96 17.70 0.79
CA ARG A 24 14.29 16.71 1.83
C ARG A 24 15.73 16.78 2.28
N ASP A 25 16.67 16.61 1.35
CA ASP A 25 18.07 16.32 1.69
C ASP A 25 18.86 17.58 2.02
N ARG A 26 18.41 18.78 1.60
CA ARG A 26 19.10 20.05 1.86
C ARG A 26 18.36 20.94 2.86
N LEU A 27 17.03 20.93 2.82
CA LEU A 27 16.19 21.82 3.60
C LEU A 27 15.42 21.10 4.72
N GLY A 28 15.55 19.77 4.84
CA GLY A 28 14.98 19.00 5.94
C GLY A 28 13.45 18.82 5.90
N ILE A 29 12.81 19.10 4.76
CA ILE A 29 11.35 19.01 4.61
C ILE A 29 10.92 17.57 4.34
N THR A 30 10.60 16.84 5.41
CA THR A 30 10.27 15.41 5.35
C THR A 30 8.81 15.11 5.07
N SER A 31 7.90 16.09 5.09
CA SER A 31 6.50 15.88 4.67
C SER A 31 6.38 15.44 3.21
N THR A 32 7.33 15.83 2.36
CA THR A 32 7.39 15.40 0.96
C THR A 32 7.93 13.97 0.88
N LYS A 33 7.06 12.97 0.63
CA LYS A 33 7.47 11.55 0.73
C LYS A 33 7.99 10.96 -0.60
N PRO A 34 9.15 10.29 -0.62
CA PRO A 34 9.79 9.75 -1.83
C PRO A 34 9.21 8.41 -2.34
N GLY A 35 7.89 8.19 -2.31
CA GLY A 35 7.30 6.85 -2.51
C GLY A 35 7.66 6.13 -3.83
N CYS A 36 7.32 6.71 -4.99
CA CYS A 36 7.73 6.16 -6.29
C CYS A 36 8.99 6.83 -6.85
N ASN A 37 9.70 7.65 -6.07
CA ASN A 37 10.76 8.51 -6.60
C ASN A 37 11.80 7.69 -7.38
N PRO A 38 12.21 8.12 -8.59
CA PRO A 38 11.87 9.35 -9.32
C PRO A 38 10.80 9.20 -10.43
N GLN A 39 9.82 8.31 -10.30
CA GLN A 39 8.84 8.02 -11.36
C GLN A 39 7.73 9.08 -11.53
N GLY A 40 7.42 9.87 -10.50
CA GLY A 40 6.36 10.90 -10.57
C GLY A 40 4.92 10.37 -10.62
N GLN A 41 4.67 9.15 -10.16
CA GLN A 41 3.40 8.45 -10.38
C GLN A 41 2.49 8.32 -9.15
N CYS A 42 3.03 8.28 -7.92
CA CYS A 42 2.22 8.02 -6.71
C CYS A 42 1.62 9.26 -6.05
N GLY A 43 2.12 10.47 -6.34
CA GLY A 43 1.66 11.71 -5.72
C GLY A 43 2.15 11.97 -4.28
N CYS A 44 2.86 11.06 -3.62
CA CYS A 44 3.27 11.27 -2.20
C CYS A 44 4.20 12.48 -1.97
N CYS A 45 4.88 12.94 -3.02
CA CYS A 45 5.80 14.08 -2.99
C CYS A 45 5.18 15.42 -3.46
N THR A 46 3.84 15.51 -3.52
CA THR A 46 3.14 16.70 -3.99
C THR A 46 3.38 17.90 -3.07
N VAL A 47 3.70 19.03 -3.68
CA VAL A 47 3.82 20.38 -3.06
C VAL A 47 3.02 21.37 -3.91
N LEU A 48 2.82 22.59 -3.43
CA LEU A 48 2.29 23.69 -4.27
C LEU A 48 3.46 24.48 -4.85
N VAL A 49 3.41 24.79 -6.14
CA VAL A 49 4.33 25.72 -6.81
C VAL A 49 3.49 26.85 -7.42
N ASP A 50 3.66 28.06 -6.92
CA ASP A 50 2.78 29.21 -7.21
C ASP A 50 1.29 28.86 -6.98
N GLY A 51 0.97 28.19 -5.88
CA GLY A 51 -0.38 27.75 -5.54
C GLY A 51 -0.86 26.46 -6.22
N GLU A 52 -0.13 25.97 -7.23
CA GLU A 52 -0.56 24.80 -8.02
C GLU A 52 0.09 23.49 -7.58
N PRO A 53 -0.67 22.39 -7.39
CA PRO A 53 -0.11 21.08 -7.04
C PRO A 53 0.89 20.56 -8.08
N ARG A 54 2.11 20.20 -7.63
CA ARG A 54 3.20 19.64 -8.43
C ARG A 54 3.90 18.49 -7.72
N VAL A 55 4.18 17.42 -8.44
CA VAL A 55 5.03 16.32 -7.97
C VAL A 55 6.50 16.75 -7.97
N SER A 56 7.10 16.87 -6.79
CA SER A 56 8.46 17.41 -6.63
C SER A 56 9.57 16.47 -7.15
N CYS A 57 9.33 15.16 -7.17
CA CYS A 57 10.36 14.17 -7.50
C CYS A 57 10.80 14.13 -8.98
N VAL A 58 9.98 14.65 -9.89
CA VAL A 58 10.27 14.78 -11.33
C VAL A 58 10.36 16.24 -11.76
N THR A 59 10.26 17.17 -10.82
CA THR A 59 10.39 18.61 -11.09
C THR A 59 11.86 19.01 -10.92
N PRO A 60 12.58 19.41 -11.98
CA PRO A 60 13.96 19.87 -11.83
C PRO A 60 14.00 21.15 -10.99
N ALA A 61 14.85 21.19 -9.97
CA ALA A 61 14.86 22.28 -8.99
C ALA A 61 15.11 23.66 -9.65
N ARG A 62 15.94 23.71 -10.70
CA ARG A 62 16.17 24.93 -11.50
C ARG A 62 14.91 25.57 -12.09
N ARG A 63 13.82 24.82 -12.29
CA ARG A 63 12.53 25.34 -12.77
C ARG A 63 11.75 26.11 -11.70
N ILE A 64 12.24 26.12 -10.47
CA ILE A 64 11.64 26.79 -9.31
C ILE A 64 12.31 28.11 -9.00
N LYS A 65 13.40 28.47 -9.68
CA LYS A 65 14.10 29.74 -9.49
C LYS A 65 13.12 30.92 -9.59
N GLY A 66 13.04 31.71 -8.51
CA GLY A 66 12.18 32.89 -8.38
C GLY A 66 10.69 32.62 -8.17
N ARG A 67 10.30 31.37 -7.95
CA ARG A 67 8.90 30.94 -7.73
C ARG A 67 8.63 30.69 -6.25
N SER A 68 7.37 30.56 -5.87
CA SER A 68 7.00 30.14 -4.51
C SER A 68 6.73 28.64 -4.45
N VAL A 69 7.18 28.01 -3.36
CA VAL A 69 6.90 26.62 -3.02
C VAL A 69 6.27 26.58 -1.64
N THR A 70 5.10 25.94 -1.53
CA THR A 70 4.44 25.67 -0.25
C THR A 70 4.39 24.16 -0.02
N THR A 71 4.91 23.73 1.11
CA THR A 71 4.84 22.33 1.59
C THR A 71 3.81 22.22 2.71
N LEU A 72 3.65 21.02 3.30
CA LEU A 72 2.70 20.82 4.39
C LEU A 72 3.00 21.76 5.58
N GLU A 73 4.29 21.93 5.87
CA GLU A 73 4.81 22.81 6.92
C GLU A 73 4.51 24.29 6.66
N GLY A 74 4.24 24.67 5.41
CA GLY A 74 3.89 26.04 5.01
C GLY A 74 2.39 26.35 5.03
N LEU A 75 1.54 25.36 5.32
CA LEU A 75 0.12 25.62 5.59
C LEU A 75 -0.04 26.31 6.94
N ASP A 76 -1.08 27.12 7.11
CA ASP A 76 -1.37 27.70 8.42
C ASP A 76 -1.70 26.62 9.46
N ALA A 77 -1.48 26.93 10.74
CA ALA A 77 -1.60 25.96 11.83
C ALA A 77 -3.03 25.43 11.99
N GLU A 78 -4.04 26.25 11.72
CA GLU A 78 -5.46 25.84 11.79
C GLU A 78 -5.78 24.82 10.69
N ARG A 79 -5.24 25.01 9.49
CA ARG A 79 -5.40 24.10 8.35
C ARG A 79 -4.66 22.80 8.55
N GLN A 80 -3.42 22.83 9.06
CA GLN A 80 -2.70 21.61 9.43
C GLN A 80 -3.48 20.81 10.47
N LYS A 81 -3.97 21.49 11.52
CA LYS A 81 -4.79 20.88 12.55
C LYS A 81 -6.08 20.27 11.98
N ALA A 82 -6.83 21.01 11.16
CA ALA A 82 -8.07 20.54 10.56
C ALA A 82 -7.88 19.27 9.73
N TRP A 83 -6.84 19.23 8.88
CA TRP A 83 -6.51 18.02 8.11
C TRP A 83 -6.12 16.86 9.01
N GLY A 84 -5.21 17.09 9.97
CA GLY A 84 -4.76 16.05 10.89
C GLY A 84 -5.92 15.43 11.68
N GLU A 85 -6.82 16.27 12.20
CA GLU A 85 -7.98 15.82 12.98
C GLU A 85 -9.02 15.12 12.12
N ALA A 86 -9.38 15.66 10.96
CA ALA A 86 -10.37 15.06 10.06
C ALA A 86 -9.93 13.69 9.53
N LEU A 87 -8.66 13.56 9.12
CA LEU A 87 -8.10 12.28 8.65
C LEU A 87 -7.98 11.26 9.79
N CYS A 88 -7.67 11.71 11.00
CA CYS A 88 -7.66 10.84 12.17
C CYS A 88 -9.07 10.35 12.51
N ALA A 89 -10.06 11.25 12.59
CA ALA A 89 -11.44 10.95 12.99
C ALA A 89 -12.15 9.97 12.04
N THR A 90 -11.85 10.04 10.75
CA THR A 90 -12.46 9.20 9.70
C THR A 90 -11.68 7.90 9.44
N GLY A 91 -10.45 7.78 9.96
CA GLY A 91 -9.52 6.72 9.53
C GLY A 91 -8.98 6.92 8.11
N GLY A 92 -9.03 8.16 7.60
CA GLY A 92 -8.41 8.59 6.34
C GLY A 92 -6.88 8.53 6.32
N SER A 93 -6.25 8.23 7.46
CA SER A 93 -4.82 7.92 7.57
C SER A 93 -4.59 6.64 8.37
N GLN A 94 -4.18 5.58 7.69
CA GLN A 94 -3.67 4.35 8.33
C GLN A 94 -2.15 4.45 8.50
N CYS A 95 -1.38 4.08 7.46
CA CYS A 95 0.08 4.14 7.51
C CYS A 95 0.62 5.58 7.52
N GLY A 96 -0.12 6.55 6.97
CA GLY A 96 0.22 7.97 6.95
C GLY A 96 1.19 8.42 5.85
N TYR A 97 1.70 7.51 5.02
CA TYR A 97 2.78 7.85 4.08
C TYR A 97 2.31 8.66 2.86
N CYS A 98 1.14 8.38 2.30
CA CYS A 98 0.61 9.15 1.17
C CYS A 98 -0.05 10.48 1.58
N THR A 99 -0.38 10.61 2.86
CA THR A 99 -1.29 11.62 3.38
C THR A 99 -0.80 13.06 3.18
N PRO A 100 0.48 13.41 3.44
CA PRO A 100 0.97 14.77 3.18
C PRO A 100 0.75 15.23 1.74
N GLY A 101 1.07 14.39 0.76
CA GLY A 101 0.87 14.72 -0.65
C GLY A 101 -0.61 14.87 -1.02
N ILE A 102 -1.48 14.05 -0.43
CA ILE A 102 -2.94 14.13 -0.61
C ILE A 102 -3.47 15.46 -0.05
N VAL A 103 -3.05 15.83 1.16
CA VAL A 103 -3.40 17.12 1.78
C VAL A 103 -3.00 18.28 0.87
N MET A 104 -1.76 18.32 0.39
CA MET A 104 -1.31 19.39 -0.52
C MET A 104 -2.10 19.42 -1.83
N ARG A 105 -2.48 18.26 -2.38
CA ARG A 105 -3.28 18.18 -3.60
C ARG A 105 -4.68 18.75 -3.41
N LEU A 106 -5.35 18.39 -2.32
CA LEU A 106 -6.70 18.86 -2.02
C LEU A 106 -6.70 20.33 -1.62
N GLU A 107 -5.69 20.77 -0.88
CA GLU A 107 -5.55 22.18 -0.50
C GLU A 107 -5.31 23.09 -1.71
N GLY A 108 -4.45 22.69 -2.66
CA GLY A 108 -4.31 23.45 -3.91
C GLY A 108 -5.59 23.47 -4.75
N GLY A 109 -6.39 22.40 -4.72
CA GLY A 109 -7.72 22.41 -5.32
C GLY A 109 -8.67 23.39 -4.62
N ARG A 110 -8.73 23.34 -3.30
CA ARG A 110 -9.58 24.19 -2.44
C ARG A 110 -9.27 25.67 -2.62
N GLN A 111 -7.98 26.04 -2.62
CA GLN A 111 -7.53 27.41 -2.86
C GLN A 111 -7.95 27.94 -4.24
N ASN A 112 -8.13 27.04 -5.21
CA ASN A 112 -8.63 27.31 -6.55
C ASN A 112 -10.15 27.08 -6.71
N GLY A 113 -10.90 26.97 -5.61
CA GLY A 113 -12.36 26.90 -5.60
C GLY A 113 -12.96 25.51 -5.80
N ALA A 114 -12.18 24.43 -5.63
CA ALA A 114 -12.73 23.07 -5.61
C ALA A 114 -13.60 22.85 -4.36
N ASP A 115 -14.80 22.31 -4.57
CA ASP A 115 -15.67 21.86 -3.48
C ASP A 115 -15.19 20.50 -2.96
N LEU A 116 -14.64 20.50 -1.73
CA LEU A 116 -14.16 19.27 -1.09
C LEU A 116 -15.29 18.41 -0.50
N GLY A 117 -16.53 18.91 -0.45
CA GLY A 117 -17.72 18.14 -0.08
C GLY A 117 -18.27 17.27 -1.22
N ASP A 118 -17.90 17.59 -2.47
CA ASP A 118 -18.27 16.78 -3.65
C ASP A 118 -17.24 15.67 -3.89
N ARG A 119 -17.67 14.42 -3.66
CA ARG A 119 -16.84 13.24 -3.91
C ARG A 119 -16.27 13.19 -5.33
N ALA A 120 -17.03 13.54 -6.36
CA ALA A 120 -16.56 13.48 -7.73
C ALA A 120 -15.45 14.50 -8.01
N VAL A 121 -15.46 15.64 -7.31
CA VAL A 121 -14.39 16.64 -7.35
C VAL A 121 -13.13 16.10 -6.65
N VAL A 122 -13.29 15.53 -5.45
CA VAL A 122 -12.19 14.93 -4.69
C VAL A 122 -11.56 13.76 -5.44
N ASP A 123 -12.34 12.84 -5.98
CA ASP A 123 -11.85 11.67 -6.73
C ASP A 123 -11.06 12.09 -7.97
N ARG A 124 -11.52 13.13 -8.68
CA ARG A 124 -10.82 13.67 -9.85
C ARG A 124 -9.49 14.33 -9.44
N ALA A 125 -9.47 15.05 -8.32
CA ALA A 125 -8.24 15.61 -7.78
C ALA A 125 -7.24 14.50 -7.40
N LEU A 126 -7.72 13.43 -6.77
CA LEU A 126 -6.92 12.31 -6.28
C LEU A 126 -6.56 11.27 -7.33
N ALA A 127 -7.05 11.35 -8.57
CA ALA A 127 -6.63 10.45 -9.66
C ALA A 127 -5.09 10.47 -9.92
N ALA A 128 -4.42 11.56 -9.54
CA ALA A 128 -2.97 11.72 -9.58
C ALA A 128 -2.22 11.05 -8.40
N HIS A 129 -2.95 10.53 -7.41
CA HIS A 129 -2.41 9.90 -6.21
C HIS A 129 -2.62 8.38 -6.23
N LEU A 130 -1.81 7.70 -5.41
CA LEU A 130 -2.03 6.32 -5.00
C LEU A 130 -2.13 6.26 -3.48
N CYS A 131 -3.04 5.43 -2.99
CA CYS A 131 -3.16 5.00 -1.61
C CYS A 131 -3.42 3.49 -1.66
N ARG A 132 -2.70 2.73 -0.82
CA ARG A 132 -2.83 1.27 -0.77
C ARG A 132 -3.66 0.77 0.42
N CYS A 133 -3.91 1.66 1.39
CA CYS A 133 -4.42 1.27 2.71
C CYS A 133 -5.89 1.59 2.91
N THR A 134 -6.35 2.79 2.53
CA THR A 134 -7.60 3.36 3.05
C THR A 134 -8.85 3.08 2.21
N GLY A 135 -8.67 2.63 0.96
CA GLY A 135 -9.77 2.50 0.01
C GLY A 135 -10.46 3.81 -0.32
N TRP A 136 -9.77 4.96 -0.22
CA TRP A 136 -10.21 6.30 -0.65
C TRP A 136 -11.42 6.92 0.06
N GLN A 137 -12.45 6.14 0.41
CA GLN A 137 -13.70 6.61 1.01
C GLN A 137 -13.46 7.43 2.28
N THR A 138 -12.63 6.94 3.20
CA THR A 138 -12.31 7.67 4.44
C THR A 138 -11.51 8.96 4.20
N ILE A 139 -10.77 9.06 3.09
CA ILE A 139 -10.09 10.31 2.68
C ILE A 139 -11.10 11.32 2.15
N VAL A 140 -12.11 10.86 1.38
CA VAL A 140 -13.20 11.71 0.89
C VAL A 140 -14.03 12.25 2.06
N GLU A 141 -14.35 11.40 3.03
CA GLU A 141 -15.03 11.79 4.27
C GLU A 141 -14.23 12.88 5.03
N ALA A 142 -12.91 12.71 5.16
CA ALA A 142 -12.05 13.73 5.77
C ALA A 142 -12.04 15.05 4.99
N ALA A 143 -11.97 14.97 3.65
CA ALA A 143 -11.99 16.15 2.79
C ALA A 143 -13.29 16.94 2.94
N ALA A 144 -14.43 16.26 3.06
CA ALA A 144 -15.73 16.89 3.28
C ALA A 144 -15.78 17.63 4.63
N LEU A 145 -15.25 17.05 5.71
CA LEU A 145 -15.17 17.72 7.02
C LEU A 145 -14.34 19.01 6.93
N VAL A 146 -13.18 18.96 6.26
CA VAL A 146 -12.31 20.13 6.07
C VAL A 146 -12.95 21.19 5.17
N GLY A 147 -13.63 20.77 4.10
CA GLY A 147 -14.32 21.65 3.16
C GLY A 147 -15.50 22.39 3.80
N ALA A 148 -16.25 21.70 4.65
CA ALA A 148 -17.36 22.27 5.41
C ALA A 148 -16.91 23.03 6.68
N GLU A 149 -15.61 23.10 6.95
CA GLU A 149 -15.03 23.67 8.19
C GLU A 149 -15.68 23.09 9.45
N THR A 150 -16.02 21.80 9.41
CA THR A 150 -16.66 21.11 10.53
C THR A 150 -15.64 20.89 11.65
N PRO A 151 -15.87 21.41 12.86
CA PRO A 151 -14.97 21.16 13.99
C PRO A 151 -14.93 19.66 14.33
N VAL A 152 -13.73 19.11 14.45
CA VAL A 152 -13.51 17.72 14.85
C VAL A 152 -12.95 17.72 16.28
N ASP A 153 -13.60 16.96 17.17
CA ASP A 153 -13.13 16.77 18.54
C ASP A 153 -12.66 15.32 18.74
N LEU A 154 -11.35 15.15 18.91
CA LEU A 154 -10.73 13.85 19.19
C LEU A 154 -10.61 13.54 20.69
N SER A 155 -10.97 14.47 21.59
CA SER A 155 -10.70 14.35 23.03
C SER A 155 -11.39 13.16 23.71
N GLY A 156 -12.51 12.69 23.14
CA GLY A 156 -13.23 11.51 23.61
C GLY A 156 -12.74 10.18 23.05
N ARG A 157 -11.77 10.17 22.11
CA ARG A 157 -11.27 8.96 21.46
C ARG A 157 -9.98 8.48 22.11
N ASP A 158 -9.95 7.23 22.54
CA ASP A 158 -8.74 6.59 23.06
C ASP A 158 -7.78 6.21 21.91
N LEU A 159 -6.79 7.06 21.67
CA LEU A 159 -5.81 6.85 20.60
C LEU A 159 -4.82 5.72 20.90
N GLU A 160 -4.64 5.33 22.17
CA GLU A 160 -3.82 4.17 22.51
C GLU A 160 -4.56 2.87 22.16
N ALA A 161 -5.85 2.79 22.49
CA ALA A 161 -6.71 1.70 22.06
C ALA A 161 -6.81 1.63 20.53
N ALA A 162 -6.94 2.77 19.85
CA ALA A 162 -6.92 2.85 18.39
C ALA A 162 -5.59 2.35 17.80
N SER A 163 -4.46 2.73 18.39
CA SER A 163 -3.13 2.25 17.96
C SER A 163 -2.96 0.75 18.16
N ARG A 164 -3.45 0.21 19.28
CA ARG A 164 -3.50 -1.24 19.52
C ARG A 164 -4.37 -1.95 18.49
N ARG A 165 -5.56 -1.41 18.19
CA ARG A 165 -6.45 -1.96 17.16
C ARG A 165 -5.78 -1.97 15.79
N ALA A 166 -5.12 -0.87 15.42
CA ALA A 166 -4.41 -0.74 14.14
C ALA A 166 -3.26 -1.75 14.07
N THR A 167 -2.50 -1.92 15.16
CA THR A 167 -1.42 -2.91 15.24
C THR A 167 -1.92 -4.34 14.97
N ILE A 168 -3.07 -4.71 15.54
CA ILE A 168 -3.66 -6.04 15.32
C ILE A 168 -4.15 -6.18 13.87
N GLU A 169 -4.72 -5.13 13.27
CA GLU A 169 -5.16 -5.19 11.87
C GLU A 169 -4.00 -5.18 10.86
N GLY A 170 -2.91 -4.46 11.16
CA GLY A 170 -1.76 -4.32 10.28
C GLY A 170 -0.70 -5.40 10.45
N HIS A 171 -0.81 -6.26 11.48
CA HIS A 171 0.19 -7.25 11.89
C HIS A 171 1.60 -6.67 12.13
N ALA A 172 1.67 -5.37 12.41
CA ALA A 172 2.89 -4.62 12.65
C ALA A 172 2.57 -3.43 13.56
N HIS A 173 3.53 -2.99 14.36
CA HIS A 173 3.33 -1.86 15.27
C HIS A 173 2.85 -0.61 14.53
N GLN A 174 1.71 -0.07 14.94
CA GLN A 174 1.11 1.12 14.34
C GLN A 174 0.60 2.08 15.42
N ARG A 175 0.69 3.37 15.11
CA ARG A 175 0.15 4.49 15.88
C ARG A 175 -0.99 5.16 15.11
N VAL A 176 -1.98 5.62 15.84
CA VAL A 176 -3.11 6.42 15.32
C VAL A 176 -3.06 7.79 15.96
N GLY A 177 -3.09 8.84 15.14
CA GLY A 177 -3.05 10.21 15.61
C GLY A 177 -3.09 11.24 14.49
N ALA A 178 -3.42 12.48 14.84
CA ALA A 178 -3.39 13.61 13.90
C ALA A 178 -1.97 13.86 13.35
N ASP A 179 -0.94 13.59 14.16
CA ASP A 179 0.46 13.67 13.76
C ASP A 179 0.80 12.66 12.65
N ILE A 180 0.29 11.43 12.75
CA ILE A 180 0.45 10.39 11.74
C ILE A 180 -0.19 10.81 10.43
N ALA A 181 -1.38 11.41 10.48
CA ALA A 181 -2.07 11.95 9.31
C ALA A 181 -1.26 13.08 8.62
N LEU A 182 -0.45 13.82 9.36
CA LEU A 182 0.45 14.84 8.83
C LEU A 182 1.83 14.28 8.43
N GLY A 183 1.98 12.96 8.37
CA GLY A 183 3.18 12.30 7.88
C GLY A 183 4.30 12.15 8.91
N MET A 184 4.02 12.32 10.22
CA MET A 184 4.96 12.09 11.33
C MET A 184 4.95 10.62 11.80
N GLY A 185 4.92 9.68 10.84
CA GLY A 185 4.86 8.24 11.09
C GLY A 185 6.16 7.59 11.56
N GLY A 186 7.26 8.34 11.67
CA GLY A 186 8.56 7.81 12.07
C GLY A 186 9.25 6.95 11.00
N PHE A 187 8.90 7.16 9.73
CA PHE A 187 9.45 6.42 8.59
C PHE A 187 10.99 6.44 8.56
N ALA A 188 11.61 5.31 8.22
CA ALA A 188 13.06 5.16 8.35
C ALA A 188 13.85 6.21 7.53
N ASP A 189 13.43 6.51 6.30
CA ASP A 189 14.08 7.52 5.45
C ASP A 189 13.99 8.95 6.03
N ASP A 190 12.98 9.23 6.85
CA ASP A 190 12.77 10.54 7.49
C ASP A 190 13.56 10.71 8.79
N THR A 191 13.87 9.61 9.49
CA THR A 191 14.52 9.63 10.81
C THR A 191 16.04 9.47 10.74
N ALA A 192 16.60 9.33 9.54
CA ALA A 192 18.02 9.17 9.34
C ALA A 192 18.83 10.38 9.83
N PRO A 193 20.03 10.16 10.41
CA PRO A 193 20.93 11.25 10.76
C PRO A 193 21.20 12.16 9.56
N SER A 194 21.21 13.48 9.78
CA SER A 194 21.38 14.47 8.70
C SER A 194 22.72 14.38 7.96
N ASN A 195 23.73 13.77 8.59
CA ASN A 195 25.06 13.53 8.03
C ASN A 195 25.24 12.11 7.45
N ALA A 196 24.18 11.29 7.39
CA ALA A 196 24.27 9.94 6.86
C ALA A 196 24.58 9.97 5.35
N ALA A 197 25.55 9.17 4.93
CA ALA A 197 25.79 8.90 3.52
C ALA A 197 24.59 8.13 2.94
N VAL A 198 24.28 8.35 1.68
CA VAL A 198 23.17 7.69 1.00
C VAL A 198 23.68 6.45 0.27
N ALA A 199 23.03 5.32 0.52
CA ALA A 199 23.24 4.06 -0.17
C ALA A 199 22.07 3.71 -1.10
N LEU A 200 22.40 3.30 -2.32
CA LEU A 200 21.44 2.79 -3.30
C LEU A 200 22.06 1.67 -4.14
N VAL A 201 21.23 0.97 -4.90
CA VAL A 201 21.64 -0.08 -5.84
C VAL A 201 21.96 0.56 -7.20
N GLY A 202 23.19 0.37 -7.67
CA GLY A 202 23.63 0.79 -9.00
C GLY A 202 23.03 -0.05 -10.13
N ALA A 203 23.17 0.42 -11.37
CA ALA A 203 22.62 -0.26 -12.55
C ALA A 203 23.23 -1.65 -12.82
N ASP A 204 24.44 -1.92 -12.30
CA ASP A 204 25.09 -3.23 -12.34
C ASP A 204 24.73 -4.13 -11.14
N GLY A 205 23.86 -3.66 -10.24
CA GLY A 205 23.45 -4.34 -9.03
C GLY A 205 24.38 -4.15 -7.82
N SER A 206 25.49 -3.41 -7.97
CA SER A 206 26.43 -3.10 -6.88
C SER A 206 25.90 -1.99 -5.95
N TRP A 207 26.39 -1.94 -4.71
CA TRP A 207 26.10 -0.85 -3.80
C TRP A 207 26.88 0.41 -4.16
N VAL A 208 26.18 1.54 -4.20
CA VAL A 208 26.78 2.86 -4.34
C VAL A 208 26.49 3.66 -3.10
N VAL A 209 27.55 4.11 -2.42
CA VAL A 209 27.48 4.94 -1.23
C VAL A 209 28.11 6.29 -1.54
N ALA A 210 27.37 7.37 -1.33
CA ALA A 210 27.87 8.73 -1.55
C ALA A 210 27.31 9.71 -0.52
N PRO A 211 27.96 10.87 -0.28
CA PRO A 211 27.48 11.87 0.66
C PRO A 211 26.07 12.39 0.38
N THR A 212 25.67 12.45 -0.90
CA THR A 212 24.35 12.93 -1.30
C THR A 212 23.63 11.99 -2.27
N MET A 213 22.30 12.06 -2.30
CA MET A 213 21.47 11.33 -3.26
C MET A 213 21.86 11.62 -4.73
N VAL A 214 22.20 12.88 -5.03
CA VAL A 214 22.58 13.31 -6.39
C VAL A 214 23.88 12.62 -6.81
N GLU A 215 24.88 12.60 -5.93
CA GLU A 215 26.15 11.93 -6.18
C GLU A 215 25.98 10.42 -6.29
N ALA A 216 25.17 9.81 -5.42
CA ALA A 216 24.89 8.38 -5.43
C ALA A 216 24.24 7.95 -6.76
N ARG A 217 23.24 8.72 -7.24
CA ARG A 217 22.60 8.45 -8.54
C ARG A 217 23.54 8.58 -9.72
N LYS A 218 24.36 9.64 -9.72
CA LYS A 218 25.34 9.88 -10.77
C LYS A 218 26.38 8.76 -10.84
N ALA A 219 26.84 8.28 -9.69
CA ALA A 219 27.79 7.19 -9.60
C ALA A 219 27.17 5.83 -9.97
N GLY A 220 25.92 5.57 -9.58
CA GLY A 220 25.24 4.31 -9.87
C GLY A 220 24.70 4.16 -11.30
N ASN A 221 24.80 5.19 -12.13
CA ASN A 221 24.33 5.18 -13.53
C ASN A 221 22.90 4.62 -13.68
N ILE A 222 22.03 4.88 -12.69
CA ILE A 222 20.70 4.27 -12.62
C ILE A 222 19.81 4.89 -13.72
N VAL A 223 19.41 4.05 -14.67
CA VAL A 223 18.38 4.40 -15.64
C VAL A 223 17.07 3.82 -15.15
N GLN A 224 16.05 4.67 -15.01
CA GLN A 224 14.72 4.22 -14.60
C GLN A 224 14.08 3.35 -15.68
N GLY A 225 13.58 2.18 -15.26
CA GLY A 225 12.79 1.29 -16.09
C GLY A 225 11.48 1.93 -16.56
N ARG A 226 10.95 1.40 -17.66
CA ARG A 226 9.65 1.78 -18.22
C ARG A 226 8.67 0.61 -18.11
N ASN A 227 7.38 0.91 -18.26
CA ASN A 227 6.36 -0.13 -18.32
C ASN A 227 6.46 -0.95 -19.62
N THR A 228 6.12 -2.23 -19.54
CA THR A 228 5.94 -3.11 -20.70
C THR A 228 4.48 -3.12 -21.18
N THR A 229 4.25 -3.57 -22.41
CA THR A 229 2.92 -3.92 -22.96
C THR A 229 2.75 -5.44 -23.08
N VAL A 230 3.67 -6.23 -22.53
CA VAL A 230 3.61 -7.69 -22.56
C VAL A 230 2.46 -8.17 -21.69
N ASP A 231 1.64 -9.05 -22.26
CA ASP A 231 0.54 -9.70 -21.56
C ASP A 231 1.05 -10.61 -20.45
N THR A 232 0.30 -10.68 -19.36
CA THR A 232 0.59 -11.55 -18.22
C THR A 232 -0.07 -12.90 -18.41
N ALA A 233 0.67 -13.98 -18.16
CA ALA A 233 0.12 -15.33 -18.03
C ALA A 233 0.20 -15.79 -16.56
N ALA A 234 -0.70 -16.70 -16.16
CA ALA A 234 -0.54 -17.42 -14.91
C ALA A 234 0.66 -18.38 -15.05
N PRO A 235 1.62 -18.37 -14.12
CA PRO A 235 2.85 -19.16 -14.26
C PRO A 235 2.70 -20.62 -13.84
N ILE A 236 1.53 -21.02 -13.32
CA ILE A 236 1.23 -22.37 -12.84
C ILE A 236 -0.06 -22.84 -13.51
N ASP A 237 0.00 -23.99 -14.17
CA ASP A 237 -1.18 -24.61 -14.78
C ASP A 237 -2.12 -25.20 -13.73
N VAL A 238 -3.43 -25.14 -14.02
CA VAL A 238 -4.46 -25.84 -13.23
C VAL A 238 -4.10 -27.32 -13.14
N PRO A 239 -4.19 -27.95 -11.95
CA PRO A 239 -3.97 -29.39 -11.82
C PRO A 239 -4.95 -30.19 -12.70
N GLU A 240 -4.50 -31.32 -13.24
CA GLU A 240 -5.39 -32.21 -14.02
C GLU A 240 -6.48 -32.80 -13.12
N GLY A 241 -7.73 -32.76 -13.57
CA GLY A 241 -8.85 -33.35 -12.85
C GLY A 241 -10.22 -32.85 -13.31
N ASP A 242 -11.27 -33.50 -12.81
CA ASP A 242 -12.65 -33.03 -12.93
C ASP A 242 -12.96 -32.16 -11.70
N TRP A 243 -13.01 -30.84 -11.90
CA TRP A 243 -13.13 -29.83 -10.86
C TRP A 243 -14.47 -29.11 -10.96
N ALA A 244 -15.11 -28.88 -9.82
CA ALA A 244 -16.31 -28.04 -9.76
C ALA A 244 -15.96 -26.56 -9.94
N ILE A 245 -14.78 -26.15 -9.49
CA ILE A 245 -14.26 -24.79 -9.62
C ILE A 245 -12.74 -24.82 -9.76
N THR A 246 -12.20 -23.89 -10.54
CA THR A 246 -10.76 -23.71 -10.72
C THR A 246 -10.37 -22.25 -10.55
N LEU A 247 -9.15 -21.99 -10.07
CA LEU A 247 -8.59 -20.66 -9.94
C LEU A 247 -7.10 -20.67 -10.26
N GLN A 248 -6.64 -19.72 -11.04
CA GLN A 248 -5.23 -19.41 -11.30
C GLN A 248 -4.98 -17.96 -10.92
N THR A 249 -3.91 -17.72 -10.16
CA THR A 249 -3.43 -16.39 -9.83
C THR A 249 -2.05 -16.17 -10.46
N SER A 250 -1.70 -14.90 -10.65
CA SER A 250 -0.39 -14.50 -11.12
C SER A 250 0.41 -13.85 -9.98
N TRP A 251 1.62 -13.40 -10.31
CA TRP A 251 2.45 -12.59 -9.42
C TRP A 251 1.73 -11.28 -9.09
N VAL A 252 1.65 -10.93 -7.81
CA VAL A 252 1.07 -9.66 -7.34
C VAL A 252 2.06 -8.94 -6.45
N ASP A 253 2.32 -7.68 -6.79
CA ASP A 253 3.14 -6.79 -5.96
C ASP A 253 2.28 -6.20 -4.83
N PRO A 254 2.73 -6.26 -3.56
CA PRO A 254 2.01 -5.66 -2.44
C PRO A 254 1.79 -4.14 -2.57
N ALA A 255 2.58 -3.46 -3.39
CA ALA A 255 2.41 -2.07 -3.82
C ALA A 255 2.38 -1.03 -2.67
N TYR A 256 3.01 -1.34 -1.53
CA TYR A 256 3.17 -0.39 -0.44
C TYR A 256 4.00 0.82 -0.89
N LEU A 257 3.65 2.03 -0.42
CA LEU A 257 4.19 3.28 -0.95
C LEU A 257 5.56 3.66 -0.38
N GLU A 258 5.80 3.36 0.89
CA GLU A 258 7.11 3.53 1.52
C GLU A 258 8.02 2.37 1.11
N THR A 259 8.93 2.60 0.14
CA THR A 259 9.92 1.60 -0.25
C THR A 259 10.77 1.14 0.95
N ASP A 260 11.39 -0.04 0.86
CA ASP A 260 12.34 -0.49 1.88
C ASP A 260 13.41 0.57 2.13
N ALA A 261 13.56 0.91 3.40
CA ALA A 261 14.50 1.91 3.86
C ALA A 261 14.97 1.52 5.26
N ALA A 262 16.25 1.76 5.53
CA ALA A 262 16.82 1.67 6.87
C ALA A 262 18.02 2.60 6.95
N TRP A 263 18.39 2.99 8.16
CA TRP A 263 19.69 3.59 8.39
C TRP A 263 20.37 2.95 9.59
N ALA A 264 21.70 2.99 9.57
CA ALA A 264 22.55 2.49 10.64
C ALA A 264 23.71 3.45 10.88
N VAL A 265 24.18 3.49 12.13
CA VAL A 265 25.44 4.12 12.52
C VAL A 265 26.40 3.00 12.93
N PRO A 266 27.72 3.10 12.65
CA PRO A 266 28.67 2.08 13.06
C PRO A 266 28.54 1.76 14.56
N GLY A 267 28.32 0.48 14.89
CA GLY A 267 28.17 0.01 16.27
C GLY A 267 26.85 0.38 16.97
N SER A 268 25.84 0.89 16.26
CA SER A 268 24.50 1.18 16.81
C SER A 268 23.45 0.16 16.37
N ALA A 269 22.27 0.24 16.99
CA ALA A 269 21.08 -0.43 16.48
C ALA A 269 20.66 0.16 15.11
N VAL A 270 20.03 -0.68 14.29
CA VAL A 270 19.43 -0.32 12.99
C VAL A 270 17.98 0.10 13.18
N THR A 271 17.48 0.98 12.32
CA THR A 271 16.04 1.31 12.31
C THR A 271 15.19 0.22 11.68
N ASP A 272 13.99 0.06 12.22
CA ASP A 272 12.94 -0.76 11.65
C ASP A 272 12.46 -0.21 10.29
N PRO A 273 12.43 -1.03 9.22
CA PRO A 273 11.97 -0.61 7.90
C PRO A 273 10.44 -0.48 7.76
N LEU A 274 9.67 -0.91 8.76
CA LEU A 274 8.21 -0.83 8.77
C LEU A 274 7.71 0.49 9.35
N ALA A 275 8.31 1.01 10.43
CA ALA A 275 7.81 2.16 11.19
C ALA A 275 6.27 2.10 11.34
N ASN A 276 5.54 3.19 11.05
CA ASN A 276 4.07 3.15 10.90
C ASN A 276 3.61 2.70 9.48
N GLY A 277 4.55 2.62 8.54
CA GLY A 277 4.40 2.45 7.09
C GLY A 277 4.09 1.04 6.59
N GLY A 278 3.48 0.18 7.42
CA GLY A 278 3.25 -1.25 7.20
C GLY A 278 3.13 -1.71 5.73
N ALA A 279 3.76 -2.83 5.41
CA ALA A 279 3.95 -3.28 4.03
C ALA A 279 3.13 -4.52 3.62
N PHE A 280 2.02 -4.77 4.33
CA PHE A 280 1.14 -5.94 4.09
C PHE A 280 1.89 -7.27 4.12
N GLY A 281 2.87 -7.38 5.03
CA GLY A 281 3.75 -8.55 5.19
C GLY A 281 5.01 -8.54 4.33
N ALA A 282 5.12 -7.67 3.33
CA ALA A 282 6.20 -7.72 2.35
C ALA A 282 7.58 -7.30 2.86
N LYS A 283 7.65 -6.58 3.99
CA LYS A 283 8.91 -6.12 4.61
C LYS A 283 9.35 -6.97 5.81
N VAL A 284 8.60 -8.02 6.18
CA VAL A 284 8.91 -8.86 7.35
C VAL A 284 10.34 -9.41 7.28
N ASP A 285 10.74 -9.88 6.10
CA ASP A 285 12.07 -10.44 5.85
C ASP A 285 12.94 -9.50 4.99
N SER A 286 12.71 -8.18 5.07
CA SER A 286 13.49 -7.22 4.29
C SER A 286 14.98 -7.32 4.61
N PRO A 287 15.88 -7.44 3.62
CA PRO A 287 17.32 -7.51 3.86
C PRO A 287 17.94 -6.12 4.13
N VAL A 288 17.18 -5.04 3.89
CA VAL A 288 17.67 -3.66 3.93
C VAL A 288 18.27 -3.24 5.28
N PRO A 289 17.71 -3.63 6.44
CA PRO A 289 18.32 -3.30 7.73
C PRO A 289 19.73 -3.88 7.89
N ALA A 290 19.91 -5.18 7.58
CA ALA A 290 21.22 -5.82 7.66
C ALA A 290 22.23 -5.19 6.70
N GLN A 291 21.80 -4.90 5.47
CA GLN A 291 22.63 -4.24 4.46
C GLN A 291 23.04 -2.82 4.87
N ALA A 292 22.15 -2.06 5.54
CA ALA A 292 22.48 -0.74 6.06
C ALA A 292 23.59 -0.81 7.12
N VAL A 293 23.55 -1.81 7.99
CA VAL A 293 24.61 -2.06 9.00
C VAL A 293 25.94 -2.39 8.32
N GLU A 294 25.94 -3.35 7.38
CA GLU A 294 27.15 -3.75 6.65
C GLU A 294 27.81 -2.55 5.94
N LEU A 295 27.01 -1.72 5.27
CA LEU A 295 27.49 -0.53 4.59
C LEU A 295 27.99 0.53 5.57
N ALA A 296 27.30 0.74 6.70
CA ALA A 296 27.75 1.69 7.72
C ALA A 296 29.12 1.28 8.29
N GLU A 297 29.30 0.00 8.61
CA GLU A 297 30.57 -0.54 9.10
C GLU A 297 31.68 -0.43 8.05
N ALA A 298 31.40 -0.84 6.81
CA ALA A 298 32.38 -0.81 5.73
C ALA A 298 32.86 0.62 5.40
N HIS A 299 32.00 1.62 5.54
CA HIS A 299 32.32 3.02 5.24
C HIS A 299 32.72 3.84 6.47
N GLY A 300 32.60 3.28 7.68
CA GLY A 300 32.94 3.97 8.94
C GLY A 300 32.10 5.24 9.19
N THR A 301 30.89 5.31 8.64
CA THR A 301 29.98 6.47 8.75
C THR A 301 28.53 6.00 8.83
N ALA A 302 27.64 6.88 9.28
CA ALA A 302 26.21 6.62 9.20
C ALA A 302 25.77 6.44 7.73
N VAL A 303 24.95 5.43 7.46
CA VAL A 303 24.42 5.14 6.12
C VAL A 303 22.90 5.10 6.17
N ARG A 304 22.26 5.85 5.27
CA ARG A 304 20.83 5.79 4.95
C ARG A 304 20.66 5.03 3.65
N LEU A 305 20.13 3.82 3.73
CA LEU A 305 19.86 2.95 2.60
C LEU A 305 18.39 3.05 2.23
N ARG A 306 18.10 3.24 0.94
CA ARG A 306 16.73 3.18 0.42
C ARG A 306 16.70 2.48 -0.93
N TRP A 307 15.84 1.48 -1.06
CA TRP A 307 15.51 0.90 -2.36
C TRP A 307 14.72 1.89 -3.20
N SER A 308 15.02 1.96 -4.51
CA SER A 308 14.11 2.64 -5.42
C SER A 308 12.80 1.85 -5.57
N ARG A 309 11.76 2.45 -6.15
CA ARG A 309 10.53 1.71 -6.49
C ARG A 309 10.84 0.50 -7.39
N GLU A 310 11.77 0.66 -8.31
CA GLU A 310 12.17 -0.43 -9.20
C GLU A 310 12.88 -1.56 -8.42
N ASP A 311 13.74 -1.23 -7.47
CA ASP A 311 14.40 -2.22 -6.60
C ASP A 311 13.37 -3.02 -5.79
N VAL A 312 12.37 -2.34 -5.22
CA VAL A 312 11.26 -3.02 -4.52
C VAL A 312 10.55 -4.01 -5.43
N VAL A 313 10.28 -3.63 -6.69
CA VAL A 313 9.61 -4.52 -7.64
C VAL A 313 10.50 -5.72 -7.98
N ARG A 314 11.79 -5.51 -8.22
CA ARG A 314 12.71 -6.56 -8.64
C ARG A 314 13.14 -7.51 -7.52
N ARG A 315 13.24 -6.99 -6.29
CA ARG A 315 13.90 -7.67 -5.15
C ARG A 315 12.95 -7.99 -4.01
N GLY A 316 11.89 -7.20 -3.84
CA GLY A 316 10.91 -7.41 -2.78
C GLY A 316 10.00 -8.61 -3.08
N PRO A 317 9.53 -9.32 -2.05
CA PRO A 317 8.70 -10.49 -2.23
C PRO A 317 7.33 -10.13 -2.86
N LYS A 318 6.80 -11.07 -3.63
CA LYS A 318 5.48 -11.04 -4.26
C LYS A 318 4.59 -12.09 -3.63
N ARG A 319 3.27 -11.90 -3.75
CA ARG A 319 2.32 -12.96 -3.39
C ARG A 319 2.62 -14.19 -4.26
N PRO A 320 2.74 -15.41 -3.70
CA PRO A 320 3.01 -16.60 -4.48
C PRO A 320 1.85 -16.90 -5.43
N PRO A 321 2.11 -17.08 -6.74
CA PRO A 321 1.07 -17.52 -7.67
C PRO A 321 0.62 -18.94 -7.33
N MET A 322 -0.64 -19.22 -7.62
CA MET A 322 -1.30 -20.49 -7.30
C MET A 322 -2.22 -20.94 -8.43
N ALA A 323 -2.41 -22.24 -8.56
CA ALA A 323 -3.43 -22.85 -9.39
C ALA A 323 -4.18 -23.92 -8.59
N ILE A 324 -5.50 -23.85 -8.58
CA ILE A 324 -6.37 -24.60 -7.67
C ILE A 324 -7.42 -25.31 -8.50
N GLY A 325 -7.64 -26.59 -8.23
CA GLY A 325 -8.81 -27.33 -8.65
C GLY A 325 -9.53 -27.89 -7.43
N MET A 326 -10.81 -27.59 -7.28
CA MET A 326 -11.61 -28.00 -6.12
C MET A 326 -12.93 -28.65 -6.55
N ARG A 327 -13.30 -29.72 -5.84
CA ARG A 327 -14.57 -30.45 -6.01
C ARG A 327 -15.65 -29.87 -5.11
N ALA A 328 -16.90 -30.22 -5.40
CA ALA A 328 -18.08 -29.79 -4.64
C ALA A 328 -18.04 -30.16 -3.15
N ASP A 329 -17.29 -31.21 -2.77
CA ASP A 329 -17.12 -31.64 -1.38
C ASP A 329 -15.99 -30.89 -0.63
N GLY A 330 -15.34 -29.92 -1.27
CA GLY A 330 -14.23 -29.14 -0.72
C GLY A 330 -12.87 -29.82 -0.81
N THR A 331 -12.78 -31.05 -1.35
CA THR A 331 -11.49 -31.70 -1.62
C THR A 331 -10.88 -31.18 -2.91
N GLY A 332 -9.56 -31.17 -3.02
CA GLY A 332 -8.91 -30.60 -4.21
C GLY A 332 -7.40 -30.73 -4.24
N VAL A 333 -6.80 -30.04 -5.21
CA VAL A 333 -5.35 -29.87 -5.35
C VAL A 333 -5.05 -28.39 -5.49
N ALA A 334 -4.08 -27.89 -4.73
CA ALA A 334 -3.54 -26.55 -4.85
C ALA A 334 -2.05 -26.64 -5.23
N ARG A 335 -1.74 -26.25 -6.47
CA ARG A 335 -0.36 -26.01 -6.91
C ARG A 335 0.03 -24.59 -6.55
N VAL A 336 1.16 -24.41 -5.86
CA VAL A 336 1.63 -23.11 -5.39
C VAL A 336 3.11 -22.96 -5.66
N ALA A 337 3.55 -21.75 -6.01
CA ALA A 337 4.99 -21.49 -6.11
C ALA A 337 5.67 -21.80 -4.78
N ARG A 338 6.73 -22.63 -4.82
CA ARG A 338 7.50 -23.03 -3.63
C ARG A 338 7.91 -21.80 -2.83
N THR A 339 7.42 -21.73 -1.59
CA THR A 339 7.56 -20.55 -0.72
C THR A 339 7.59 -21.02 0.72
N ASP A 340 8.59 -20.61 1.49
CA ASP A 340 8.75 -21.05 2.87
C ASP A 340 7.47 -20.85 3.69
N GLY A 341 6.97 -21.94 4.29
CA GLY A 341 5.77 -21.95 5.13
C GLY A 341 4.41 -21.89 4.41
N ILE A 342 4.37 -21.78 3.07
CA ILE A 342 3.09 -21.62 2.36
C ILE A 342 2.21 -22.86 2.41
N ALA A 343 2.83 -24.06 2.31
CA ALA A 343 2.09 -25.31 2.32
C ALA A 343 1.41 -25.56 3.67
N GLU A 344 2.10 -25.31 4.79
CA GLU A 344 1.53 -25.44 6.13
C GLU A 344 0.33 -24.49 6.33
N ARG A 345 0.45 -23.25 5.86
CA ARG A 345 -0.65 -22.26 5.90
C ARG A 345 -1.87 -22.73 5.13
N ILE A 346 -1.69 -23.23 3.91
CA ILE A 346 -2.78 -23.74 3.07
C ILE A 346 -3.42 -24.97 3.73
N THR A 347 -2.62 -25.96 4.13
CA THR A 347 -3.13 -27.21 4.74
C THR A 347 -3.84 -26.96 6.07
N SER A 348 -3.35 -26.02 6.88
CA SER A 348 -4.00 -25.67 8.15
C SER A 348 -5.38 -25.05 7.93
N PHE A 349 -5.58 -24.32 6.84
CA PHE A 349 -6.88 -23.71 6.51
C PHE A 349 -7.80 -24.68 5.77
N ALA A 350 -7.26 -25.42 4.79
CA ALA A 350 -8.00 -26.33 3.91
C ALA A 350 -7.41 -27.75 3.96
N PRO A 351 -7.65 -28.52 5.04
CA PRO A 351 -7.04 -29.85 5.23
C PRO A 351 -7.48 -30.91 4.20
N GLY A 352 -8.58 -30.67 3.47
CA GLY A 352 -9.05 -31.53 2.38
C GLY A 352 -8.35 -31.30 1.04
N VAL A 353 -7.42 -30.34 0.96
CA VAL A 353 -6.69 -29.97 -0.26
C VAL A 353 -5.27 -30.51 -0.19
N VAL A 354 -4.87 -31.25 -1.23
CA VAL A 354 -3.48 -31.67 -1.41
C VAL A 354 -2.68 -30.48 -1.94
N VAL A 355 -1.60 -30.11 -1.25
CA VAL A 355 -0.74 -29.00 -1.66
C VAL A 355 0.47 -29.52 -2.43
N GLU A 356 0.66 -29.01 -3.64
CA GLU A 356 1.79 -29.31 -4.51
C GLU A 356 2.66 -28.04 -4.65
N GLU A 357 3.83 -28.03 -4.03
CA GLU A 357 4.79 -26.92 -4.21
C GLU A 357 5.59 -27.09 -5.50
N VAL A 358 5.47 -26.09 -6.39
CA VAL A 358 6.06 -26.08 -7.73
C VAL A 358 7.19 -25.06 -7.79
N ASP A 359 8.32 -25.45 -8.37
CA ASP A 359 9.42 -24.53 -8.67
C ASP A 359 9.06 -23.68 -9.89
N VAL A 360 8.93 -22.37 -9.69
CA VAL A 360 8.55 -21.41 -10.73
C VAL A 360 9.68 -20.39 -10.89
N VAL A 361 10.11 -20.12 -12.12
CA VAL A 361 11.05 -19.05 -12.42
C VAL A 361 10.33 -17.71 -12.25
N GLY A 362 10.75 -16.90 -11.27
CA GLY A 362 10.04 -15.68 -10.91
C GLY A 362 10.72 -14.84 -9.83
N PRO A 363 10.12 -13.69 -9.49
CA PRO A 363 10.58 -12.88 -8.37
C PRO A 363 10.42 -13.62 -7.04
N PRO A 364 11.10 -13.18 -5.97
CA PRO A 364 10.95 -13.79 -4.64
C PRO A 364 9.49 -13.80 -4.18
N THR A 365 9.09 -14.82 -3.43
CA THR A 365 7.78 -14.95 -2.79
C THR A 365 7.88 -14.84 -1.28
N SER A 366 6.77 -14.56 -0.61
CA SER A 366 6.68 -14.69 0.86
C SER A 366 5.28 -15.10 1.30
N ALA A 367 5.22 -16.03 2.24
CA ALA A 367 3.98 -16.42 2.91
C ALA A 367 3.53 -15.40 3.98
N ALA A 368 4.38 -14.43 4.34
CA ALA A 368 4.05 -13.35 5.25
C ALA A 368 3.12 -12.30 4.61
N ILE A 369 3.08 -12.24 3.27
CA ILE A 369 2.17 -11.35 2.56
C ILE A 369 0.74 -11.63 2.99
N ARG A 370 -0.01 -10.56 3.25
CA ARG A 370 -1.41 -10.58 3.72
C ARG A 370 -2.19 -11.70 3.04
N GLY A 371 -2.78 -12.63 3.78
CA GLY A 371 -3.65 -13.63 3.18
C GLY A 371 -2.99 -14.65 2.25
N ALA A 372 -1.66 -14.68 2.08
CA ALA A 372 -1.00 -15.56 1.12
C ALA A 372 -1.33 -17.05 1.37
N GLY A 373 -1.85 -17.71 0.34
CA GLY A 373 -2.20 -19.13 0.34
C GLY A 373 -3.63 -19.40 0.82
N TRP A 374 -3.96 -18.91 2.00
CA TRP A 374 -5.24 -19.22 2.62
C TRP A 374 -6.39 -18.35 2.09
N ALA A 375 -6.15 -17.10 1.68
CA ALA A 375 -7.20 -16.24 1.15
C ALA A 375 -7.68 -16.73 -0.23
N GLU A 376 -6.78 -17.28 -1.04
CA GLU A 376 -7.11 -17.98 -2.29
C GLU A 376 -7.98 -19.20 -2.02
N MET A 377 -7.62 -20.04 -1.03
CA MET A 377 -8.46 -21.17 -0.59
C MET A 377 -9.83 -20.72 -0.11
N ALA A 378 -9.87 -19.69 0.75
CA ALA A 378 -11.09 -19.13 1.29
C ALA A 378 -12.00 -18.62 0.17
N ALA A 379 -11.42 -17.92 -0.82
CA ALA A 379 -12.17 -17.41 -1.95
C ALA A 379 -12.79 -18.53 -2.79
N VAL A 380 -12.04 -19.61 -3.08
CA VAL A 380 -12.55 -20.77 -3.81
C VAL A 380 -13.63 -21.51 -3.04
N GLN A 381 -13.41 -21.80 -1.75
CA GLN A 381 -14.38 -22.49 -0.90
C GLN A 381 -15.66 -21.69 -0.74
N ALA A 382 -15.54 -20.38 -0.49
CA ALA A 382 -16.69 -19.51 -0.32
C ALA A 382 -17.44 -19.27 -1.64
N ALA A 383 -16.73 -19.21 -2.77
CA ALA A 383 -17.35 -19.14 -4.10
C ALA A 383 -18.15 -20.41 -4.42
N LEU A 384 -17.63 -21.58 -4.05
CA LEU A 384 -18.29 -22.87 -4.25
C LEU A 384 -19.51 -23.07 -3.33
N ALA A 385 -19.44 -22.56 -2.09
CA ALA A 385 -20.51 -22.69 -1.11
C ALA A 385 -21.66 -21.70 -1.31
N ALA A 386 -21.40 -20.56 -1.95
CA ALA A 386 -22.40 -19.53 -2.18
C ALA A 386 -23.46 -19.99 -3.18
N SER A 387 -24.71 -19.55 -2.97
CA SER A 387 -25.81 -19.74 -3.93
C SER A 387 -25.44 -19.16 -5.30
N THR A 388 -26.05 -19.64 -6.38
CA THR A 388 -25.88 -19.06 -7.74
C THR A 388 -26.58 -17.72 -7.93
N ASP A 389 -26.98 -17.04 -6.84
CA ASP A 389 -27.64 -15.74 -6.85
C ASP A 389 -26.58 -14.62 -6.76
N ASP A 390 -26.58 -13.67 -7.70
CA ASP A 390 -25.63 -12.55 -7.76
C ASP A 390 -25.65 -11.65 -6.52
N THR A 391 -26.74 -11.70 -5.72
CA THR A 391 -26.87 -10.96 -4.46
C THR A 391 -26.45 -11.77 -3.23
N ALA A 392 -25.95 -12.99 -3.44
CA ALA A 392 -25.63 -13.88 -2.32
C ALA A 392 -24.42 -13.36 -1.53
N GLU A 393 -24.66 -13.25 -0.24
CA GLU A 393 -23.67 -12.94 0.77
C GLU A 393 -22.60 -14.04 0.85
N VAL A 394 -21.33 -13.64 0.91
CA VAL A 394 -20.20 -14.55 1.02
C VAL A 394 -19.53 -14.38 2.36
N SER A 395 -19.39 -15.46 3.11
CA SER A 395 -18.80 -15.43 4.45
C SER A 395 -17.49 -16.22 4.51
N VAL A 396 -16.53 -15.68 5.28
CA VAL A 396 -15.23 -16.30 5.54
C VAL A 396 -14.89 -16.15 7.02
N THR A 397 -14.32 -17.21 7.60
CA THR A 397 -13.60 -17.15 8.87
C THR A 397 -12.11 -17.27 8.61
N SER A 398 -11.34 -16.29 9.05
CA SER A 398 -9.87 -16.29 8.95
C SER A 398 -9.23 -17.34 9.85
N PRO A 399 -7.96 -17.74 9.60
CA PRO A 399 -7.22 -18.67 10.46
C PRO A 399 -7.21 -18.26 11.95
N ASP A 400 -7.17 -16.96 12.23
CA ASP A 400 -7.13 -16.41 13.60
C ASP A 400 -8.53 -16.30 14.24
N GLY A 401 -9.58 -16.74 13.54
CA GLY A 401 -10.94 -16.83 14.07
C GLY A 401 -11.84 -15.61 13.83
N ALA A 402 -11.33 -14.55 13.19
CA ALA A 402 -12.18 -13.43 12.77
C ALA A 402 -13.16 -13.88 11.68
N PHE A 403 -14.40 -13.40 11.75
CA PHE A 403 -15.43 -13.67 10.77
C PHE A 403 -15.74 -12.40 9.98
N ALA A 404 -15.92 -12.55 8.67
CA ALA A 404 -16.47 -11.50 7.82
C ALA A 404 -17.50 -12.07 6.86
N SER A 405 -18.44 -11.23 6.50
CA SER A 405 -19.47 -11.49 5.50
C SER A 405 -19.56 -10.31 4.57
N VAL A 406 -19.57 -10.54 3.26
CA VAL A 406 -19.57 -9.49 2.25
C VAL A 406 -20.63 -9.78 1.21
N ARG A 407 -21.50 -8.78 0.96
CA ARG A 407 -22.44 -8.76 -0.16
C ARG A 407 -22.07 -7.60 -1.09
N LEU A 408 -22.08 -7.85 -2.40
CA LEU A 408 -21.97 -6.79 -3.41
C LEU A 408 -23.32 -6.59 -4.09
N ASP A 409 -23.70 -5.33 -4.29
CA ASP A 409 -24.87 -4.95 -5.09
C ASP A 409 -24.62 -3.63 -5.83
N ALA A 410 -25.68 -3.05 -6.40
CA ALA A 410 -25.60 -1.81 -7.17
C ALA A 410 -25.18 -0.60 -6.32
N ASP A 411 -25.39 -0.64 -5.00
CA ASP A 411 -25.08 0.47 -4.09
C ASP A 411 -23.66 0.34 -3.51
N GLY A 412 -23.02 -0.83 -3.62
CA GLY A 412 -21.63 -1.03 -3.23
C GLY A 412 -21.37 -2.36 -2.53
N ALA A 413 -20.42 -2.35 -1.59
CA ALA A 413 -20.08 -3.48 -0.74
C ALA A 413 -20.68 -3.30 0.66
N HIS A 414 -21.37 -4.32 1.15
CA HIS A 414 -21.94 -4.38 2.49
C HIS A 414 -21.17 -5.41 3.29
N VAL A 415 -20.42 -4.95 4.29
CA VAL A 415 -19.51 -5.77 5.08
C VAL A 415 -20.06 -5.94 6.49
N THR A 416 -20.15 -7.19 6.95
CA THR A 416 -20.29 -7.51 8.37
C THR A 416 -18.98 -8.07 8.88
N VAL A 417 -18.45 -7.57 9.99
CA VAL A 417 -17.19 -8.06 10.58
C VAL A 417 -17.33 -8.32 12.07
N ARG A 418 -16.76 -9.44 12.53
CA ARG A 418 -16.72 -9.87 13.92
C ARG A 418 -15.29 -10.34 14.23
N CYS A 419 -14.59 -9.61 15.09
CA CYS A 419 -13.15 -9.77 15.29
C CYS A 419 -12.71 -9.64 16.77
N GLY A 420 -13.52 -10.17 17.69
CA GLY A 420 -13.32 -10.02 19.13
C GLY A 420 -13.76 -8.64 19.64
N ALA A 421 -13.24 -8.24 20.81
CA ALA A 421 -13.59 -6.96 21.40
C ALA A 421 -13.15 -5.76 20.52
N VAL A 422 -14.05 -4.82 20.29
CA VAL A 422 -13.81 -3.63 19.47
C VAL A 422 -13.08 -2.57 20.31
N LEU A 423 -11.76 -2.46 20.10
CA LEU A 423 -10.92 -1.48 20.78
C LEU A 423 -11.12 -0.04 20.24
N ASP A 424 -11.39 0.09 18.95
CA ASP A 424 -11.68 1.37 18.28
C ASP A 424 -12.46 1.10 16.98
N GLU A 425 -13.70 1.61 16.91
CA GLU A 425 -14.62 1.35 15.79
C GLU A 425 -14.13 1.97 14.48
N THR A 426 -13.60 3.20 14.54
CA THR A 426 -13.07 3.91 13.37
C THR A 426 -11.95 3.12 12.69
N VAL A 427 -11.03 2.52 13.46
CA VAL A 427 -9.95 1.70 12.91
C VAL A 427 -10.50 0.42 12.28
N VAL A 428 -11.38 -0.31 12.96
CA VAL A 428 -11.98 -1.54 12.38
C VAL A 428 -12.68 -1.22 11.06
N ARG A 429 -13.50 -0.16 11.04
CA ARG A 429 -14.17 0.31 9.83
C ARG A 429 -13.18 0.66 8.72
N ALA A 430 -12.18 1.50 9.00
CA ALA A 430 -11.24 1.96 8.00
C ALA A 430 -10.40 0.81 7.40
N TYR A 431 -10.01 -0.18 8.21
CA TYR A 431 -9.26 -1.34 7.72
C TYR A 431 -10.14 -2.33 6.94
N ALA A 432 -11.43 -2.46 7.29
CA ALA A 432 -12.38 -3.21 6.48
C ALA A 432 -12.58 -2.58 5.08
N ILE A 433 -12.74 -1.25 5.00
CA ILE A 433 -12.81 -0.51 3.72
C ILE A 433 -11.52 -0.73 2.91
N GLY A 434 -10.37 -0.63 3.57
CA GLY A 434 -9.07 -0.91 2.97
C GLY A 434 -8.92 -2.35 2.44
N ALA A 435 -9.46 -3.32 3.17
CA ALA A 435 -9.47 -4.72 2.77
C ALA A 435 -10.33 -4.94 1.50
N VAL A 436 -11.50 -4.31 1.42
CA VAL A 436 -12.33 -4.33 0.20
C VAL A 436 -11.59 -3.71 -0.98
N HIS A 437 -10.90 -2.57 -0.78
CA HIS A 437 -10.08 -1.93 -1.82
C HIS A 437 -9.00 -2.86 -2.38
N MET A 438 -8.25 -3.52 -1.50
CA MET A 438 -7.22 -4.47 -1.91
C MET A 438 -7.82 -5.70 -2.60
N ALA A 439 -8.95 -6.22 -2.12
CA ALA A 439 -9.62 -7.37 -2.72
C ALA A 439 -10.15 -7.06 -4.13
N LEU A 440 -10.78 -5.90 -4.31
CA LEU A 440 -11.26 -5.41 -5.62
C LEU A 440 -10.13 -5.38 -6.64
N GLY A 441 -9.00 -4.78 -6.27
CA GLY A 441 -7.83 -4.71 -7.15
C GLY A 441 -7.25 -6.09 -7.43
N TRP A 442 -7.06 -6.90 -6.38
CA TRP A 442 -6.46 -8.23 -6.50
C TRP A 442 -7.20 -9.14 -7.50
N VAL A 443 -8.54 -9.14 -7.44
CA VAL A 443 -9.37 -9.97 -8.32
C VAL A 443 -9.51 -9.37 -9.71
N ARG A 444 -9.59 -8.04 -9.85
CA ARG A 444 -9.97 -7.41 -11.12
C ARG A 444 -8.81 -6.93 -11.96
N SER A 445 -7.71 -6.47 -11.37
CA SER A 445 -6.72 -5.69 -12.11
C SER A 445 -5.26 -5.90 -11.71
N GLU A 446 -4.99 -6.40 -10.51
CA GLU A 446 -3.63 -6.47 -10.01
C GLU A 446 -2.88 -7.71 -10.47
N ARG A 447 -1.84 -7.46 -11.27
CA ARG A 447 -0.95 -8.49 -11.82
C ARG A 447 0.40 -7.88 -12.12
N LEU A 448 1.42 -8.72 -12.12
CA LEU A 448 2.78 -8.36 -12.46
C LEU A 448 3.25 -9.24 -13.63
N ALA A 449 3.55 -8.62 -14.76
CA ALA A 449 4.22 -9.28 -15.87
C ALA A 449 5.63 -9.65 -15.47
N VAL A 450 5.98 -10.92 -15.70
CA VAL A 450 7.28 -11.51 -15.44
C VAL A 450 7.69 -12.24 -16.72
N ASP A 451 8.93 -12.04 -17.17
CA ASP A 451 9.44 -12.74 -18.35
C ASP A 451 9.88 -14.18 -18.05
N ASP A 452 10.29 -14.92 -19.08
CA ASP A 452 10.73 -16.31 -18.98
C ASP A 452 11.98 -16.51 -18.09
N ASN A 453 12.70 -15.43 -17.75
CA ASN A 453 13.84 -15.45 -16.85
C ASN A 453 13.46 -15.07 -15.40
N GLY A 454 12.17 -14.86 -15.13
CA GLY A 454 11.68 -14.51 -13.81
C GLY A 454 11.83 -13.02 -13.48
N VAL A 455 12.11 -12.17 -14.47
CA VAL A 455 12.33 -10.75 -14.25
C VAL A 455 11.01 -9.98 -14.38
N PRO A 456 10.61 -9.19 -13.36
CA PRO A 456 9.47 -8.30 -13.47
C PRO A 456 9.63 -7.27 -14.60
N LEU A 457 8.58 -7.11 -15.41
CA LEU A 457 8.54 -6.21 -16.55
C LEU A 457 7.71 -4.95 -16.30
N ASN A 458 6.72 -5.01 -15.41
CA ASN A 458 6.00 -3.83 -14.95
C ASN A 458 6.78 -3.18 -13.80
N LEU A 459 7.48 -2.07 -14.07
CA LEU A 459 8.38 -1.45 -13.09
C LEU A 459 7.81 -0.17 -12.45
N THR A 460 6.62 0.24 -12.89
CA THR A 460 6.02 1.49 -12.48
C THR A 460 4.83 1.24 -11.58
N ILE A 461 4.67 2.00 -10.50
CA ILE A 461 3.62 1.69 -9.53
C ILE A 461 2.19 1.78 -10.10
N ARG A 462 1.98 2.60 -11.14
CA ARG A 462 0.68 2.69 -11.83
C ARG A 462 0.37 1.50 -12.73
N SER A 463 1.36 0.68 -13.09
CA SER A 463 1.11 -0.52 -13.90
C SER A 463 0.61 -1.70 -13.08
N PHE A 464 0.57 -1.63 -11.75
CA PHE A 464 0.13 -2.74 -10.91
C PHE A 464 -1.39 -2.89 -10.81
N GLY A 465 -2.18 -2.01 -11.45
CA GLY A 465 -3.63 -2.14 -11.45
C GLY A 465 -4.31 -1.80 -10.12
N ILE A 466 -3.68 -1.01 -9.24
CA ILE A 466 -4.29 -0.56 -7.97
C ILE A 466 -5.54 0.28 -8.24
N VAL A 467 -6.65 -0.07 -7.59
CA VAL A 467 -7.95 0.62 -7.72
C VAL A 467 -7.81 2.10 -7.40
N ARG A 468 -8.26 2.95 -8.34
CA ARG A 468 -8.21 4.41 -8.26
C ARG A 468 -9.42 4.97 -7.50
N PRO A 469 -9.37 6.24 -7.04
CA PRO A 469 -10.47 6.83 -6.27
C PRO A 469 -11.84 6.72 -6.95
N HIS A 470 -11.93 7.12 -8.22
CA HIS A 470 -13.17 7.06 -9.01
C HIS A 470 -13.63 5.65 -9.41
N GLU A 471 -12.78 4.63 -9.20
CA GLU A 471 -13.12 3.23 -9.46
C GLU A 471 -13.57 2.52 -8.18
N MET A 472 -13.37 3.16 -7.02
CA MET A 472 -13.74 2.62 -5.73
C MET A 472 -15.25 2.71 -5.54
N ILE A 473 -15.87 1.58 -5.23
CA ILE A 473 -17.27 1.48 -4.83
C ILE A 473 -17.48 1.97 -3.40
N ASP A 474 -18.70 2.29 -3.03
CA ASP A 474 -19.04 2.54 -1.62
C ASP A 474 -18.95 1.27 -0.79
N VAL A 475 -18.52 1.43 0.46
CA VAL A 475 -18.39 0.34 1.43
C VAL A 475 -19.10 0.73 2.72
N ASP A 476 -20.14 -0.01 3.05
CA ASP A 476 -20.80 0.01 4.35
C ASP A 476 -20.21 -1.09 5.25
N VAL A 477 -20.00 -0.78 6.52
CA VAL A 477 -19.37 -1.71 7.47
C VAL A 477 -20.20 -1.78 8.75
N MET A 478 -20.82 -2.93 8.98
CA MET A 478 -21.42 -3.31 10.25
C MET A 478 -20.41 -4.08 11.11
N ILE A 479 -20.10 -3.54 12.28
CA ILE A 479 -19.17 -4.14 13.23
C ILE A 479 -19.96 -4.84 14.34
N ILE A 480 -19.67 -6.12 14.57
CA ILE A 480 -20.23 -6.89 15.68
C ILE A 480 -19.19 -6.95 16.79
N ASP A 481 -19.44 -6.24 17.89
CA ASP A 481 -18.59 -6.26 19.08
C ASP A 481 -18.81 -7.54 19.89
N GLU A 482 -17.70 -8.12 20.37
CA GLU A 482 -17.69 -9.29 21.24
C GLU A 482 -16.91 -8.98 22.54
N PRO A 483 -17.56 -8.31 23.51
CA PRO A 483 -16.90 -7.91 24.74
C PRO A 483 -16.26 -9.11 25.46
N GLY A 484 -14.97 -8.98 25.79
CA GLY A 484 -14.20 -9.99 26.51
C GLY A 484 -13.61 -11.11 25.64
N VAL A 485 -13.84 -11.09 24.33
CA VAL A 485 -13.14 -11.96 23.37
C VAL A 485 -11.85 -11.27 22.90
N GLU A 486 -10.74 -12.02 22.86
CA GLU A 486 -9.44 -11.48 22.43
C GLU A 486 -9.55 -10.89 21.01
N PRO A 487 -9.17 -9.62 20.80
CA PRO A 487 -9.25 -9.01 19.48
C PRO A 487 -8.26 -9.63 18.49
N VAL A 488 -8.74 -9.94 17.29
CA VAL A 488 -7.96 -10.47 16.16
C VAL A 488 -8.13 -9.59 14.93
N SER A 489 -7.36 -9.78 13.85
CA SER A 489 -7.53 -8.98 12.63
C SER A 489 -8.85 -9.30 11.94
N GLY A 490 -9.77 -8.34 11.93
CA GLY A 490 -11.02 -8.47 11.16
C GLY A 490 -10.80 -8.25 9.68
N SER A 491 -9.86 -7.37 9.33
CA SER A 491 -9.68 -6.96 7.94
C SER A 491 -9.20 -8.09 7.04
N ASP A 492 -8.43 -9.06 7.55
CA ASP A 492 -8.01 -10.23 6.78
C ASP A 492 -9.18 -11.15 6.38
N ALA A 493 -10.14 -11.36 7.28
CA ALA A 493 -11.38 -12.05 6.92
C ALA A 493 -12.17 -11.25 5.87
N VAL A 494 -12.25 -9.91 6.03
CA VAL A 494 -12.92 -9.02 5.07
C VAL A 494 -12.24 -9.09 3.70
N PHE A 495 -10.91 -9.10 3.64
CA PHE A 495 -10.16 -9.19 2.38
C PHE A 495 -10.49 -10.48 1.62
N ALA A 496 -10.48 -11.62 2.31
CA ALA A 496 -10.81 -12.91 1.70
C ALA A 496 -12.29 -13.01 1.28
N ALA A 497 -13.23 -12.58 2.14
CA ALA A 497 -14.66 -12.57 1.82
C ALA A 497 -14.98 -11.62 0.65
N ALA A 498 -14.38 -10.43 0.64
CA ALA A 498 -14.53 -9.48 -0.45
C ALA A 498 -13.93 -10.01 -1.75
N ALA A 499 -12.77 -10.68 -1.72
CA ALA A 499 -12.19 -11.26 -2.93
C ALA A 499 -13.12 -12.33 -3.54
N ALA A 500 -13.70 -13.18 -2.69
CA ALA A 500 -14.69 -14.17 -3.09
C ALA A 500 -15.95 -13.52 -3.68
N ALA A 501 -16.51 -12.50 -3.02
CA ALA A 501 -17.69 -11.79 -3.49
C ALA A 501 -17.44 -11.06 -4.81
N VAL A 502 -16.27 -10.40 -4.95
CA VAL A 502 -15.87 -9.75 -6.20
C VAL A 502 -15.74 -10.78 -7.32
N TRP A 503 -15.06 -11.91 -7.10
CA TRP A 503 -14.91 -12.92 -8.14
C TRP A 503 -16.26 -13.48 -8.58
N ARG A 504 -17.18 -13.72 -7.63
CA ARG A 504 -18.55 -14.12 -7.94
C ARG A 504 -19.31 -13.11 -8.79
N SER A 505 -19.13 -11.81 -8.54
CA SER A 505 -19.75 -10.76 -9.35
C SER A 505 -19.25 -10.70 -10.79
N GLU A 506 -18.22 -11.47 -11.13
CA GLU A 506 -17.64 -11.58 -12.48
C GLU A 506 -18.08 -12.88 -13.18
N ALA A 507 -19.04 -13.63 -12.62
CA ALA A 507 -19.60 -14.80 -13.27
C ALA A 507 -20.26 -14.42 -14.61
N ASP A 508 -20.19 -15.32 -15.60
CA ASP A 508 -20.92 -15.16 -16.85
C ASP A 508 -22.44 -15.34 -16.65
N ALA A 509 -23.22 -15.16 -17.72
CA ALA A 509 -24.68 -15.29 -17.66
C ALA A 509 -25.16 -16.70 -17.29
N GLU A 510 -24.28 -17.69 -17.45
CA GLU A 510 -24.48 -19.09 -17.08
C GLU A 510 -24.01 -19.40 -15.65
N GLY A 511 -23.46 -18.40 -14.94
CA GLY A 511 -22.96 -18.52 -13.57
C GLY A 511 -21.55 -19.11 -13.47
N ASN A 512 -20.81 -19.25 -14.59
CA ASN A 512 -19.45 -19.76 -14.56
C ASN A 512 -18.45 -18.66 -14.20
N LEU A 513 -17.51 -19.02 -13.35
CA LEU A 513 -16.42 -18.13 -12.95
C LEU A 513 -15.21 -18.32 -13.86
N SER A 514 -14.55 -17.21 -14.21
CA SER A 514 -13.23 -17.26 -14.86
C SER A 514 -12.27 -18.06 -13.99
N SER A 515 -11.56 -19.01 -14.61
CA SER A 515 -10.52 -19.80 -13.94
C SER A 515 -9.25 -19.00 -13.63
N ALA A 516 -9.17 -17.72 -14.01
CA ALA A 516 -7.98 -16.90 -13.81
C ALA A 516 -8.31 -15.51 -13.28
N TRP A 517 -7.56 -15.08 -12.27
CA TRP A 517 -7.45 -13.68 -11.86
C TRP A 517 -6.22 -13.04 -12.52
N PRO A 518 -6.29 -11.75 -12.92
CA PRO A 518 -7.42 -10.85 -12.79
C PRO A 518 -8.38 -10.85 -13.99
N THR A 519 -9.67 -10.57 -13.74
CA THR A 519 -10.77 -10.71 -14.72
C THR A 519 -11.10 -9.47 -15.55
N ARG A 520 -10.49 -8.29 -15.35
CA ARG A 520 -10.70 -7.16 -16.27
C ARG A 520 -9.82 -7.28 -17.52
N ALA A 521 -10.48 -7.26 -18.67
CA ALA A 521 -9.89 -6.99 -19.98
C ALA A 521 -9.58 -5.50 -20.16
#